data_AF-A0A1R1IJP3-F1
#
_entry.id   AF-A0A1R1IJP3-F1
#
_cell.length_a   1.000
_cell.length_b   1.000
_cell.length_c   1.000
_cell.angle_alpha   90.00
_cell.angle_beta   90.00
_cell.angle_gamma   90.00
#
_symmetry.space_group_name_H-M   'P 1'
#
loop_
_entity.id
_entity.type
_entity.pdbx_description
1 polymer ?
#
loop_
_entity_poly.entity_id
_entity_poly.type
_entity_poly.pdbx_seq_one_letter_code
_entity_poly.pdbx_strand_id
1 'polypeptide(L)'
;MRITAAGSLPGTDFRGALSSMAEALPDVLPLPELPARGVASAMIGRTLGLIGGLAFDLQPAGWRLTHHPDAEHRRARAQWRHDLDDAEELLQGFAGTLKVAVTGPWTLASSVERPTGDRLLADHGARRELAEALVEAVAVLRGEFGRRLPDATVLVQVDEPALGAVVGGDIPTASGFSRHRSVSEADAVEALKPFADGALLHNCAPGRWLELARRAGFAGAAVDSRLADLDELAQWADERRTLVLGVVDTGLGQPQGVDALVNEALRVLRAIQAEGGDHLLLGTACGLAGWRQTDVVPQFDALARAASLTEELLGQG
;
A
#
# COMPACT_ATOMS: atom_id res chain seq x y z
N MET A 1 -7.47 17.30 -10.40
CA MET A 1 -7.32 16.09 -9.57
C MET A 1 -5.90 15.56 -9.74
N ARG A 2 -5.23 15.24 -8.64
CA ARG A 2 -3.88 14.64 -8.66
C ARG A 2 -3.98 13.14 -8.92
N ILE A 3 -2.87 12.53 -9.33
CA ILE A 3 -2.77 11.09 -9.55
C ILE A 3 -1.65 10.45 -8.73
N THR A 4 -1.79 9.15 -8.47
CA THR A 4 -0.74 8.33 -7.85
C THR A 4 -0.87 6.87 -8.27
N ALA A 5 0.02 5.99 -7.81
CA ALA A 5 -0.06 4.54 -8.05
C ALA A 5 0.22 3.77 -6.75
N ALA A 6 -0.15 2.50 -6.67
CA ALA A 6 0.06 1.70 -5.46
C ALA A 6 1.54 1.56 -5.07
N GLY A 7 2.44 1.43 -6.06
CA GLY A 7 3.90 1.51 -5.89
C GLY A 7 4.69 0.32 -6.44
N SER A 8 4.10 -0.88 -6.51
CA SER A 8 4.82 -2.04 -7.07
C SER A 8 4.91 -1.98 -8.59
N LEU A 9 6.10 -2.21 -9.15
CA LEU A 9 6.41 -2.13 -10.58
C LEU A 9 7.13 -3.39 -11.09
N PRO A 10 7.11 -3.66 -12.41
CA PRO A 10 7.86 -4.75 -13.00
C PRO A 10 9.37 -4.43 -13.03
N GLY A 11 10.18 -5.47 -13.27
CA GLY A 11 11.63 -5.32 -13.41
C GLY A 11 12.41 -5.19 -12.10
N THR A 12 13.71 -4.93 -12.23
CA THR A 12 14.68 -4.96 -11.11
C THR A 12 15.51 -3.69 -10.97
N ASP A 13 15.40 -2.76 -11.92
CA ASP A 13 16.14 -1.50 -11.91
C ASP A 13 15.40 -0.44 -11.08
N PHE A 14 15.82 -0.27 -9.83
CA PHE A 14 15.22 0.69 -8.90
C PHE A 14 15.43 2.14 -9.32
N ARG A 15 16.64 2.48 -9.77
CA ARG A 15 16.99 3.85 -10.16
C ARG A 15 16.21 4.26 -11.40
N GLY A 16 16.15 3.39 -12.41
CA GLY A 16 15.33 3.60 -13.60
C GLY A 16 13.85 3.74 -13.26
N ALA A 17 13.31 2.85 -12.41
CA ALA A 17 11.93 2.90 -11.96
C ALA A 17 11.62 4.21 -11.21
N LEU A 18 12.49 4.61 -10.28
CA LEU A 18 12.30 5.83 -9.48
C LEU A 18 12.30 7.08 -10.36
N SER A 19 13.28 7.21 -11.26
CA SER A 19 13.37 8.36 -12.17
C SER A 19 12.14 8.46 -13.08
N SER A 20 11.70 7.33 -13.68
CA SER A 20 10.50 7.32 -14.53
C SER A 20 9.22 7.62 -13.75
N MET A 21 9.11 7.16 -12.50
CA MET A 21 7.96 7.48 -11.65
C MET A 21 7.95 8.94 -11.21
N ALA A 22 9.12 9.51 -10.89
CA ALA A 22 9.23 10.92 -10.51
C ALA A 22 8.82 11.86 -11.64
N GLU A 23 9.14 11.50 -12.89
CA GLU A 23 8.69 12.24 -14.08
C GLU A 23 7.18 12.09 -14.32
N ALA A 24 6.64 10.87 -14.20
CA ALA A 24 5.24 10.59 -14.50
C ALA A 24 4.26 11.00 -13.38
N LEU A 25 4.71 11.03 -12.12
CA LEU A 25 3.89 11.26 -10.93
C LEU A 25 4.52 12.32 -10.00
N PRO A 26 4.73 13.56 -10.48
CA PRO A 26 5.52 14.57 -9.75
C PRO A 26 4.84 15.08 -8.47
N ASP A 27 3.51 15.01 -8.37
CA ASP A 27 2.78 15.53 -7.20
C ASP A 27 2.75 14.53 -6.03
N VAL A 28 2.50 13.25 -6.33
CA VAL A 28 2.37 12.16 -5.35
C VAL A 28 3.09 10.92 -5.86
N LEU A 29 4.41 10.94 -5.69
CA LEU A 29 5.36 9.93 -6.12
C LEU A 29 5.34 8.73 -5.19
N PRO A 30 4.90 7.53 -5.63
CA PRO A 30 5.13 6.32 -4.87
C PRO A 30 6.61 5.91 -4.96
N LEU A 31 7.23 5.58 -3.83
CA LEU A 31 8.53 4.94 -3.81
C LEU A 31 8.41 3.54 -4.45
N PRO A 32 9.21 3.21 -5.48
CA PRO A 32 9.07 1.94 -6.18
C PRO A 32 9.23 0.74 -5.26
N GLU A 33 8.32 -0.22 -5.36
CA GLU A 33 8.51 -1.59 -4.87
C GLU A 33 8.77 -2.49 -6.08
N LEU A 34 9.85 -3.29 -6.05
CA LEU A 34 10.24 -4.14 -7.18
C LEU A 34 10.35 -5.61 -6.73
N PRO A 35 9.23 -6.36 -6.71
CA PRO A 35 9.22 -7.76 -6.28
C PRO A 35 10.12 -8.67 -7.10
N ALA A 36 10.40 -8.35 -8.36
CA ALA A 36 11.28 -9.15 -9.21
C ALA A 36 12.76 -9.14 -8.75
N ARG A 37 13.14 -8.26 -7.80
CA ARG A 37 14.45 -8.32 -7.12
C ARG A 37 14.55 -9.45 -6.09
N GLY A 38 13.51 -10.26 -5.94
CA GLY A 38 13.45 -11.42 -5.04
C GLY A 38 12.52 -11.20 -3.85
N VAL A 39 12.31 -12.26 -3.06
CA VAL A 39 11.30 -12.26 -1.98
C VAL A 39 11.57 -11.24 -0.88
N ALA A 40 12.86 -10.90 -0.67
CA ALA A 40 13.30 -9.83 0.23
C ALA A 40 12.84 -8.42 -0.21
N SER A 41 12.51 -8.26 -1.48
CA SER A 41 12.04 -7.01 -2.08
C SER A 41 10.53 -6.98 -2.36
N ALA A 42 9.84 -8.12 -2.20
CA ALA A 42 8.38 -8.18 -2.22
C ALA A 42 7.80 -7.62 -0.91
N MET A 43 6.55 -7.15 -0.92
CA MET A 43 5.90 -6.40 0.17
C MET A 43 6.17 -6.93 1.59
N ILE A 44 6.08 -8.25 1.80
CA ILE A 44 6.31 -8.87 3.12
C ILE A 44 7.78 -8.74 3.50
N GLY A 45 8.70 -9.28 2.69
CA GLY A 45 10.13 -9.26 2.98
C GLY A 45 10.69 -7.85 3.09
N ARG A 46 10.22 -6.95 2.22
CA ARG A 46 10.58 -5.52 2.26
C ARG A 46 10.18 -4.91 3.60
N THR A 47 8.95 -5.12 4.05
CA THR A 47 8.49 -4.57 5.34
C THR A 47 9.22 -5.19 6.53
N LEU A 48 9.46 -6.51 6.53
CA LEU A 48 10.26 -7.18 7.56
C LEU A 48 11.70 -6.66 7.63
N GLY A 49 12.24 -6.21 6.49
CA GLY A 49 13.55 -5.55 6.40
C GLY A 49 13.64 -4.22 7.16
N LEU A 50 12.52 -3.53 7.41
CA LEU A 50 12.48 -2.31 8.23
C LEU A 50 12.46 -2.60 9.73
N ILE A 51 11.89 -3.74 10.12
CA ILE A 51 11.63 -4.05 11.53
C ILE A 51 12.94 -4.31 12.28
N GLY A 52 13.18 -3.46 13.29
CA GLY A 52 14.17 -3.64 14.35
C GLY A 52 13.64 -4.52 15.48
N GLY A 53 14.53 -5.02 16.34
CA GLY A 53 14.15 -5.81 17.53
C GLY A 53 13.70 -7.26 17.25
N LEU A 54 13.10 -7.53 16.09
CA LEU A 54 12.72 -8.87 15.65
C LEU A 54 13.63 -9.39 14.54
N ALA A 55 13.71 -10.72 14.44
CA ALA A 55 14.48 -11.42 13.43
C ALA A 55 13.59 -12.39 12.64
N PHE A 56 13.84 -12.49 11.34
CA PHE A 56 13.07 -13.34 10.45
C PHE A 56 14.00 -14.25 9.64
N ASP A 57 13.50 -15.42 9.27
CA ASP A 57 14.10 -16.26 8.26
C ASP A 57 13.11 -16.62 7.15
N LEU A 58 13.61 -16.94 5.97
CA LEU A 58 12.80 -17.42 4.86
C LEU A 58 12.83 -18.95 4.86
N GLN A 59 11.66 -19.55 5.08
CA GLN A 59 11.42 -20.98 4.95
C GLN A 59 10.72 -21.30 3.62
N PRO A 60 10.66 -22.58 3.19
CA PRO A 60 9.90 -22.97 2.01
C PRO A 60 8.42 -22.55 2.04
N ALA A 61 7.82 -22.44 3.23
CA ALA A 61 6.43 -22.01 3.44
C ALA A 61 6.26 -20.47 3.50
N GLY A 62 7.37 -19.72 3.50
CA GLY A 62 7.39 -18.27 3.58
C GLY A 62 8.23 -17.74 4.75
N TRP A 63 8.00 -16.48 5.09
CA TRP A 63 8.70 -15.81 6.17
C TRP A 63 8.28 -16.35 7.53
N ARG A 64 9.22 -16.50 8.44
CA ARG A 64 8.99 -16.98 9.80
C ARG A 64 9.76 -16.14 10.81
N LEU A 65 9.12 -15.83 11.94
CA LEU A 65 9.76 -15.21 13.10
C LEU A 65 10.76 -16.18 13.72
N THR A 66 11.96 -15.71 14.04
CA THR A 66 13.07 -16.50 14.57
C THR A 66 13.92 -15.70 15.56
N HIS A 67 14.89 -16.34 16.19
CA HIS A 67 15.81 -15.67 17.14
C HIS A 67 16.95 -14.92 16.44
N HIS A 68 17.34 -15.33 15.23
CA HIS A 68 18.47 -14.75 14.51
C HIS A 68 18.14 -14.56 13.03
N PRO A 69 18.50 -13.41 12.44
CA PRO A 69 18.17 -13.14 11.05
C PRO A 69 18.94 -14.08 10.13
N ASP A 70 18.29 -14.56 9.07
CA ASP A 70 18.97 -15.32 8.02
C ASP A 70 19.59 -14.41 6.95
N ALA A 71 20.03 -15.00 5.84
CA ALA A 71 20.59 -14.25 4.73
C ALA A 71 19.54 -13.37 4.01
N GLU A 72 18.29 -13.82 3.91
CA GLU A 72 17.23 -13.09 3.21
C GLU A 72 16.75 -11.88 4.02
N HIS A 73 16.61 -12.00 5.34
CA HIS A 73 16.30 -10.84 6.19
C HIS A 73 17.42 -9.79 6.17
N ARG A 74 18.68 -10.23 6.20
CA ARG A 74 19.82 -9.32 6.00
C ARG A 74 19.83 -8.68 4.61
N ARG A 75 19.42 -9.41 3.57
CA ARG A 75 19.28 -8.87 2.21
C ARG A 75 18.18 -7.80 2.15
N ALA A 76 17.02 -8.04 2.75
CA ALA A 76 15.94 -7.04 2.82
C ALA A 76 16.40 -5.73 3.50
N ARG A 77 17.12 -5.85 4.62
CA ARG A 77 17.76 -4.70 5.31
C ARG A 77 18.79 -3.98 4.43
N ALA A 78 19.62 -4.73 3.70
CA ALA A 78 20.58 -4.14 2.78
C ALA A 78 19.90 -3.41 1.62
N GLN A 79 18.83 -3.98 1.06
CA GLN A 79 18.08 -3.38 -0.02
C GLN A 79 17.47 -2.04 0.38
N TRP A 80 16.92 -1.92 1.60
CA TRP A 80 16.42 -0.63 2.09
C TRP A 80 17.50 0.43 2.19
N ARG A 81 18.71 0.08 2.67
CA ARG A 81 19.82 1.03 2.71
C ARG A 81 20.17 1.53 1.31
N HIS A 82 20.29 0.62 0.34
CA HIS A 82 20.55 0.99 -1.05
C HIS A 82 19.42 1.84 -1.66
N ASP A 83 18.16 1.45 -1.47
CA ASP A 83 17.01 2.18 -1.99
C ASP A 83 16.89 3.58 -1.35
N LEU A 84 17.25 3.75 -0.08
CA LEU A 84 17.29 5.04 0.61
C LEU A 84 18.41 5.94 0.09
N ASP A 85 19.61 5.39 -0.14
CA ASP A 85 20.73 6.12 -0.70
C ASP A 85 20.43 6.56 -2.15
N ASP A 86 19.86 5.67 -2.97
CA ASP A 86 19.41 5.98 -4.34
C ASP A 86 18.30 7.04 -4.35
N ALA A 87 17.33 6.95 -3.44
CA ALA A 87 16.25 7.94 -3.32
C ALA A 87 16.77 9.31 -2.89
N GLU A 88 17.70 9.37 -1.93
CA GLU A 88 18.36 10.62 -1.54
C GLU A 88 19.09 11.25 -2.72
N GLU A 89 19.84 10.48 -3.50
CA GLU A 89 20.58 11.00 -4.65
C GLU A 89 19.65 11.49 -5.77
N LEU A 90 18.65 10.69 -6.15
CA LEU A 90 17.82 10.95 -7.33
C LEU A 90 16.69 11.96 -7.09
N LEU A 91 16.24 12.13 -5.85
CA LEU A 91 15.13 13.02 -5.50
C LEU A 91 15.59 14.33 -4.84
N GLN A 92 16.85 14.74 -5.03
CA GLN A 92 17.32 16.04 -4.55
C GLN A 92 16.43 17.18 -5.06
N GLY A 93 15.91 17.99 -4.14
CA GLY A 93 14.99 19.10 -4.44
C GLY A 93 13.57 18.70 -4.81
N PHE A 94 13.19 17.42 -4.66
CA PHE A 94 11.81 16.99 -4.83
C PHE A 94 10.93 17.59 -3.72
N ALA A 95 9.99 18.45 -4.10
CA ALA A 95 9.10 19.15 -3.18
C ALA A 95 7.66 18.59 -3.16
N GLY A 96 7.43 17.45 -3.82
CA GLY A 96 6.13 16.79 -3.86
C GLY A 96 5.88 15.88 -2.64
N THR A 97 4.84 15.06 -2.74
CA THR A 97 4.56 14.01 -1.74
C THR A 97 5.29 12.72 -2.13
N LEU A 98 6.22 12.25 -1.30
CA LEU A 98 6.81 10.92 -1.42
C LEU A 98 5.95 9.94 -0.62
N LYS A 99 5.21 9.09 -1.34
CA LYS A 99 4.38 8.04 -0.76
C LYS A 99 5.16 6.74 -0.63
N VAL A 100 5.24 6.17 0.57
CA VAL A 100 6.02 4.96 0.85
C VAL A 100 5.12 3.87 1.41
N ALA A 101 5.07 2.72 0.74
CA ALA A 101 4.26 1.60 1.14
C ALA A 101 4.96 0.71 2.18
N VAL A 102 4.19 0.27 3.18
CA VAL A 102 4.55 -0.76 4.16
C VAL A 102 3.38 -1.73 4.29
N THR A 103 3.67 -3.03 4.43
CA THR A 103 2.62 -4.00 4.73
C THR A 103 2.13 -3.82 6.16
N GLY A 104 0.80 -3.74 6.34
CA GLY A 104 0.19 -3.55 7.65
C GLY A 104 0.27 -4.76 8.58
N PRO A 105 -0.02 -4.56 9.87
CA PRO A 105 0.12 -5.58 10.91
C PRO A 105 -0.71 -6.85 10.65
N TRP A 106 -1.92 -6.74 10.10
CA TRP A 106 -2.79 -7.90 9.90
C TRP A 106 -2.33 -8.77 8.73
N THR A 107 -1.93 -8.14 7.64
CA THR A 107 -1.36 -8.83 6.48
C THR A 107 -0.03 -9.49 6.84
N LEU A 108 0.84 -8.83 7.61
CA LEU A 108 2.05 -9.48 8.13
C LEU A 108 1.72 -10.66 9.06
N ALA A 109 0.82 -10.48 10.04
CA ALA A 109 0.45 -11.55 10.98
C ALA A 109 -0.17 -12.77 10.27
N SER A 110 -0.92 -12.55 9.19
CA SER A 110 -1.53 -13.61 8.38
C SER A 110 -0.53 -14.33 7.46
N SER A 111 0.63 -13.72 7.19
CA SER A 111 1.60 -14.18 6.19
C SER A 111 2.88 -14.75 6.81
N VAL A 112 3.26 -14.28 8.00
CA VAL A 112 4.49 -14.71 8.69
C VAL A 112 4.18 -15.84 9.67
N GLU A 113 5.03 -16.86 9.68
CA GLU A 113 4.92 -18.02 10.58
C GLU A 113 5.58 -17.76 11.94
N ARG A 114 5.10 -18.47 12.97
CA ARG A 114 5.73 -18.51 14.30
C ARG A 114 6.92 -19.49 14.29
N PRO A 115 7.87 -19.37 15.25
CA PRO A 115 8.92 -20.37 15.43
C PRO A 115 8.36 -21.80 15.63
N THR A 116 7.21 -21.90 16.30
CA THR A 116 6.52 -23.17 16.59
C THR A 116 5.62 -23.66 15.45
N GLY A 117 5.64 -22.98 14.29
CA GLY A 117 4.76 -23.25 13.16
C GLY A 117 3.40 -22.54 13.23
N ASP A 118 2.72 -22.56 12.08
CA ASP A 118 1.47 -21.83 11.83
C ASP A 118 1.64 -20.31 11.81
N ARG A 119 0.61 -19.56 11.39
CA ARG A 119 0.70 -18.09 11.25
C ARG A 119 0.83 -17.37 12.59
N LEU A 120 1.53 -16.24 12.62
CA LEU A 120 1.59 -15.31 13.76
C LEU A 120 0.19 -14.88 14.20
N LEU A 121 -0.76 -14.82 13.27
CA LEU A 121 -2.18 -14.53 13.51
C LEU A 121 -2.79 -15.33 14.67
N ALA A 122 -2.35 -16.59 14.88
CA ALA A 122 -2.87 -17.44 15.93
C ALA A 122 -2.48 -17.00 17.36
N ASP A 123 -1.46 -16.14 17.49
CA ASP A 123 -0.87 -15.75 18.76
C ASP A 123 -1.12 -14.26 19.04
N HIS A 124 -1.85 -13.95 20.11
CA HIS A 124 -2.13 -12.56 20.49
C HIS A 124 -0.88 -11.79 20.91
N GLY A 125 0.03 -12.43 21.65
CA GLY A 125 1.26 -11.79 22.11
C GLY A 125 2.16 -11.45 20.93
N ALA A 126 2.38 -12.41 20.04
CA ALA A 126 3.24 -12.23 18.88
C ALA A 126 2.69 -11.20 17.87
N ARG A 127 1.36 -11.12 17.69
CA ARG A 127 0.71 -10.07 16.89
C ARG A 127 0.98 -8.67 17.45
N ARG A 128 0.83 -8.51 18.76
CA ARG A 128 1.06 -7.24 19.44
C ARG A 128 2.52 -6.83 19.35
N GLU A 129 3.45 -7.73 19.62
CA GLU A 129 4.89 -7.48 19.52
C GLU A 129 5.31 -7.09 18.08
N LEU A 130 4.78 -7.79 17.07
CA LEU A 130 4.99 -7.44 15.67
C LEU A 130 4.46 -6.05 15.33
N ALA A 131 3.24 -5.72 15.78
CA ALA A 131 2.64 -4.42 15.53
C ALA A 131 3.44 -3.28 16.19
N GLU A 132 3.87 -3.46 17.45
CA GLU A 132 4.71 -2.49 18.16
C GLU A 132 6.05 -2.27 17.43
N ALA A 133 6.71 -3.34 17.01
CA ALA A 133 7.97 -3.25 16.26
C ALA A 133 7.78 -2.59 14.86
N LEU A 134 6.63 -2.82 14.21
CA LEU A 134 6.31 -2.17 12.94
C LEU A 134 6.03 -0.67 13.11
N VAL A 135 5.35 -0.25 14.18
CA VAL A 135 5.15 1.19 14.48
C VAL A 135 6.48 1.90 14.62
N GLU A 136 7.42 1.33 15.38
CA GLU A 136 8.77 1.89 15.52
C GLU A 136 9.48 1.97 14.18
N ALA A 137 9.40 0.91 13.36
CA ALA A 137 10.00 0.87 12.04
C ALA A 137 9.45 1.96 11.10
N VAL A 138 8.14 2.20 11.12
CA VAL A 138 7.50 3.27 10.34
C VAL A 138 7.95 4.65 10.80
N ALA A 139 8.06 4.88 12.11
CA ALA A 139 8.55 6.13 12.66
C ALA A 139 10.00 6.42 12.25
N VAL A 140 10.87 5.40 12.33
CA VAL A 140 12.27 5.49 11.86
C VAL A 140 12.33 5.78 10.36
N LEU A 141 11.51 5.11 9.55
CA LEU A 141 11.47 5.31 8.10
C LEU A 141 11.05 6.74 7.73
N ARG A 142 10.01 7.28 8.39
CA ARG A 142 9.59 8.68 8.23
C ARG A 142 10.73 9.64 8.59
N GLY A 143 11.44 9.37 9.69
CA GLY A 143 12.59 10.17 10.11
C GLY A 143 13.76 10.15 9.10
N GLU A 144 14.08 8.98 8.55
CA GLU A 144 15.11 8.85 7.51
C GLU A 144 14.76 9.65 6.25
N PHE A 145 13.52 9.52 5.74
CA PHE A 145 13.11 10.31 4.57
C PHE A 145 13.05 11.82 4.88
N GLY A 146 12.52 12.22 6.03
CA GLY A 146 12.48 13.64 6.42
C GLY A 146 13.88 14.26 6.56
N ARG A 147 14.89 13.48 6.96
CA ARG A 147 16.29 13.93 7.00
C ARG A 147 16.93 14.03 5.61
N ARG A 148 16.67 13.03 4.74
CA ARG A 148 17.31 12.91 3.42
C ARG A 148 16.65 13.80 2.35
N LEU A 149 15.35 14.01 2.47
CA LEU A 149 14.51 14.74 1.50
C LEU A 149 13.67 15.80 2.25
N PRO A 150 14.30 16.88 2.76
CA PRO A 150 13.65 17.84 3.65
C PRO A 150 12.53 18.66 2.98
N ASP A 151 12.56 18.78 1.65
CA ASP A 151 11.53 19.50 0.88
C ASP A 151 10.31 18.61 0.56
N ALA A 152 10.44 17.28 0.72
CA ALA A 152 9.39 16.33 0.39
C ALA A 152 8.43 16.11 1.57
N THR A 153 7.15 15.98 1.27
CA THR A 153 6.17 15.49 2.26
C THR A 153 6.15 13.97 2.25
N VAL A 154 6.44 13.33 3.40
CA VAL A 154 6.43 11.87 3.51
C VAL A 154 5.04 11.36 3.88
N LEU A 155 4.43 10.59 2.99
CA LEU A 155 3.14 9.94 3.20
C LEU A 155 3.34 8.43 3.31
N VAL A 156 2.91 7.80 4.40
CA VAL A 156 2.97 6.34 4.53
C VAL A 156 1.68 5.74 3.98
N GLN A 157 1.79 4.70 3.17
CA GLN A 157 0.68 3.84 2.75
C GLN A 157 0.81 2.51 3.50
N VAL A 158 -0.21 2.15 4.25
CA VAL A 158 -0.30 0.88 4.97
C VAL A 158 -1.12 -0.07 4.11
N ASP A 159 -0.49 -1.13 3.59
CA ASP A 159 -1.13 -2.09 2.71
C ASP A 159 -1.71 -3.25 3.53
N GLU A 160 -3.04 -3.39 3.49
CA GLU A 160 -3.78 -4.38 4.28
C GLU A 160 -4.74 -5.27 3.44
N PRO A 161 -4.27 -5.94 2.38
CA PRO A 161 -5.13 -6.81 1.57
C PRO A 161 -5.71 -8.01 2.32
N ALA A 162 -5.11 -8.43 3.45
CA ALA A 162 -5.63 -9.54 4.25
C ALA A 162 -6.66 -9.12 5.33
N LEU A 163 -6.91 -7.82 5.53
CA LEU A 163 -7.74 -7.32 6.64
C LEU A 163 -9.14 -7.92 6.66
N GLY A 164 -9.81 -7.93 5.51
CA GLY A 164 -11.15 -8.52 5.38
C GLY A 164 -11.15 -10.01 5.74
N ALA A 165 -10.17 -10.77 5.25
CA ALA A 165 -10.04 -12.19 5.55
C ALA A 165 -9.68 -12.47 7.02
N VAL A 166 -8.90 -11.59 7.66
CA VAL A 166 -8.58 -11.69 9.09
C VAL A 166 -9.82 -11.49 9.97
N VAL A 167 -10.62 -10.46 9.67
CA VAL A 167 -11.89 -10.21 10.40
C VAL A 167 -12.93 -11.27 10.08
N GLY A 168 -12.99 -11.76 8.83
CA GLY A 168 -13.88 -12.83 8.40
C GLY A 168 -13.52 -14.22 8.94
N GLY A 169 -12.29 -14.42 9.43
CA GLY A 169 -11.81 -15.76 9.80
C GLY A 169 -11.51 -16.64 8.58
N ASP A 170 -11.10 -16.02 7.47
CA ASP A 170 -10.83 -16.65 6.18
C ASP A 170 -9.34 -16.91 5.92
N ILE A 171 -8.48 -16.78 6.93
CA ILE A 171 -7.07 -17.14 6.80
C ILE A 171 -6.92 -18.65 7.04
N PRO A 172 -6.41 -19.44 6.06
CA PRO A 172 -6.19 -20.87 6.25
C PRO A 172 -5.07 -21.12 7.27
N THR A 173 -5.20 -22.18 8.06
CA THR A 173 -4.10 -22.69 8.91
C THR A 173 -3.00 -23.29 8.04
N ALA A 174 -1.79 -23.46 8.59
CA ALA A 174 -0.67 -24.08 7.85
C ALA A 174 -0.99 -25.47 7.26
N SER A 175 -1.90 -26.23 7.89
CA SER A 175 -2.37 -27.52 7.38
C SER A 175 -3.34 -27.43 6.20
N GLY A 176 -3.93 -26.26 5.93
CA GLY A 176 -4.94 -26.04 4.89
C GLY A 176 -6.32 -26.64 5.17
N PHE A 177 -6.48 -27.48 6.20
CA PHE A 177 -7.74 -28.16 6.54
C PHE A 177 -8.68 -27.33 7.44
N SER A 178 -8.20 -26.21 7.95
CA SER A 178 -8.95 -25.36 8.88
C SER A 178 -8.62 -23.90 8.63
N ARG A 179 -9.38 -23.02 9.27
CA ARG A 179 -9.16 -21.58 9.23
C ARG A 179 -8.83 -21.07 10.62
N HIS A 180 -8.03 -20.01 10.68
CA HIS A 180 -7.80 -19.28 11.91
C HIS A 180 -9.11 -18.65 12.39
N ARG A 181 -9.23 -18.49 13.71
CA ARG A 181 -10.36 -17.77 14.30
C ARG A 181 -10.39 -16.34 13.77
N SER A 182 -11.60 -15.82 13.55
CA SER A 182 -11.79 -14.41 13.24
C SER A 182 -11.22 -13.53 14.35
N VAL A 183 -10.65 -12.41 13.93
CA VAL A 183 -10.28 -11.32 14.82
C VAL A 183 -11.48 -10.38 14.93
N SER A 184 -11.78 -9.91 16.14
CA SER A 184 -12.87 -8.96 16.33
C SER A 184 -12.56 -7.65 15.61
N GLU A 185 -13.58 -6.96 15.09
CA GLU A 185 -13.36 -5.63 14.48
C GLU A 185 -12.74 -4.64 15.46
N ALA A 186 -13.04 -4.75 16.75
CA ALA A 186 -12.45 -3.90 17.78
C ALA A 186 -10.93 -4.11 17.86
N ASP A 187 -10.47 -5.37 17.96
CA ASP A 187 -9.04 -5.68 17.97
C ASP A 187 -8.37 -5.26 16.65
N ALA A 188 -9.05 -5.48 15.52
CA ALA A 188 -8.58 -5.08 14.19
C ALA A 188 -8.30 -3.57 14.14
N VAL A 189 -9.25 -2.77 14.62
CA VAL A 189 -9.14 -1.31 14.72
C VAL A 189 -8.04 -0.90 15.70
N GLU A 190 -7.97 -1.47 16.90
CA GLU A 190 -6.95 -1.10 17.91
C GLU A 190 -5.52 -1.30 17.38
N ALA A 191 -5.26 -2.40 16.65
CA ALA A 191 -3.94 -2.64 16.08
C ALA A 191 -3.58 -1.68 14.93
N LEU A 192 -4.58 -1.08 14.28
CA LEU A 192 -4.40 -0.16 13.15
C LEU A 192 -4.23 1.30 13.58
N LYS A 193 -4.81 1.70 14.73
CA LYS A 193 -4.74 3.09 15.24
C LYS A 193 -3.34 3.70 15.26
N PRO A 194 -2.28 3.00 15.71
CA PRO A 194 -0.93 3.60 15.77
C PRO A 194 -0.36 3.99 14.41
N PHE A 195 -0.91 3.47 13.31
CA PHE A 195 -0.45 3.73 11.94
C PHE A 195 -1.23 4.84 11.24
N ALA A 196 -2.36 5.28 11.80
CA ALA A 196 -3.32 6.13 11.11
C ALA A 196 -2.83 7.57 10.88
N ASP A 197 -1.94 8.06 11.74
CA ASP A 197 -1.48 9.44 11.71
C ASP A 197 -0.71 9.77 10.41
N GLY A 198 -1.24 10.73 9.65
CA GLY A 198 -0.69 11.17 8.37
C GLY A 198 -0.44 10.03 7.38
N ALA A 199 -1.27 8.99 7.37
CA ALA A 199 -1.12 7.80 6.53
C ALA A 199 -2.37 7.50 5.69
N LEU A 200 -2.18 6.72 4.63
CA LEU A 200 -3.23 6.10 3.83
C LEU A 200 -3.37 4.63 4.20
N LEU A 201 -4.59 4.12 4.31
CA LEU A 201 -4.84 2.66 4.30
C LEU A 201 -5.16 2.21 2.88
N HIS A 202 -4.36 1.30 2.33
CA HIS A 202 -4.62 0.67 1.04
C HIS A 202 -5.15 -0.75 1.24
N ASN A 203 -6.22 -1.08 0.53
CA ASN A 203 -6.68 -2.44 0.43
C ASN A 203 -7.38 -2.65 -0.93
N CYS A 204 -6.88 -3.64 -1.68
CA CYS A 204 -7.38 -4.04 -3.00
C CYS A 204 -8.20 -5.34 -2.97
N ALA A 205 -8.51 -5.87 -1.77
CA ALA A 205 -9.40 -7.00 -1.60
C ALA A 205 -10.87 -6.53 -1.51
N PRO A 206 -11.83 -7.38 -1.94
CA PRO A 206 -13.24 -7.09 -1.77
C PRO A 206 -13.63 -7.07 -0.29
N GLY A 207 -14.68 -6.30 0.02
CA GLY A 207 -15.29 -6.27 1.34
C GLY A 207 -15.40 -4.87 1.93
N ARG A 208 -15.96 -4.84 3.14
CA ARG A 208 -16.28 -3.64 3.90
C ARG A 208 -15.21 -3.36 4.93
N TRP A 209 -14.32 -2.40 4.63
CA TRP A 209 -13.14 -2.12 5.45
C TRP A 209 -12.88 -0.63 5.67
N LEU A 210 -13.56 0.25 4.93
CA LEU A 210 -13.38 1.70 5.10
C LEU A 210 -13.89 2.15 6.47
N GLU A 211 -14.93 1.51 7.02
CA GLU A 211 -15.39 1.78 8.38
C GLU A 211 -14.32 1.40 9.44
N LEU A 212 -13.58 0.31 9.22
CA LEU A 212 -12.45 -0.06 10.09
C LEU A 212 -11.34 0.98 10.02
N ALA A 213 -11.01 1.44 8.80
CA ALA A 213 -10.03 2.50 8.57
C ALA A 213 -10.45 3.81 9.28
N ARG A 214 -11.73 4.17 9.17
CA ARG A 214 -12.32 5.37 9.76
C ARG A 214 -12.26 5.32 11.29
N ARG A 215 -12.66 4.19 11.88
CA ARG A 215 -12.59 3.95 13.34
C ARG A 215 -11.15 3.89 13.86
N ALA A 216 -10.20 3.44 13.05
CA ALA A 216 -8.77 3.49 13.36
C ALA A 216 -8.19 4.90 13.23
N GLY A 217 -8.89 5.82 12.56
CA GLY A 217 -8.52 7.23 12.47
C GLY A 217 -7.78 7.62 11.19
N PHE A 218 -7.72 6.75 10.17
CA PHE A 218 -7.02 7.06 8.93
C PHE A 218 -7.65 8.28 8.23
N ALA A 219 -6.82 9.25 7.86
CA ALA A 219 -7.26 10.44 7.13
C ALA A 219 -7.34 10.21 5.62
N GLY A 220 -6.79 9.10 5.11
CA GLY A 220 -6.97 8.73 3.72
C GLY A 220 -6.99 7.23 3.45
N ALA A 221 -7.58 6.85 2.32
CA ALA A 221 -7.70 5.48 1.87
C ALA A 221 -7.40 5.35 0.37
N ALA A 222 -6.87 4.20 -0.04
CA ALA A 222 -6.66 3.84 -1.43
C ALA A 222 -7.39 2.53 -1.76
N VAL A 223 -8.33 2.61 -2.70
CA VAL A 223 -9.31 1.54 -2.97
C VAL A 223 -9.24 1.07 -4.42
N ASP A 224 -9.67 -0.16 -4.68
CA ASP A 224 -10.08 -0.55 -6.03
C ASP A 224 -11.53 -0.12 -6.27
N SER A 225 -11.74 0.78 -7.24
CA SER A 225 -13.06 1.32 -7.64
C SER A 225 -14.10 0.25 -8.01
N ARG A 226 -13.65 -0.94 -8.42
CA ARG A 226 -14.53 -2.06 -8.80
C ARG A 226 -14.95 -2.94 -7.62
N LEU A 227 -14.20 -2.89 -6.52
CA LEU A 227 -14.40 -3.77 -5.36
C LEU A 227 -14.92 -3.03 -4.13
N ALA A 228 -14.77 -1.70 -4.11
CA ALA A 228 -15.22 -0.85 -3.02
C ALA A 228 -16.76 -0.78 -2.94
N ASP A 229 -17.27 -0.80 -1.71
CA ASP A 229 -18.68 -0.57 -1.41
C ASP A 229 -19.03 0.92 -1.57
N LEU A 230 -20.05 1.23 -2.37
CA LEU A 230 -20.41 2.62 -2.70
C LEU A 230 -20.94 3.40 -1.49
N ASP A 231 -21.61 2.74 -0.54
CA ASP A 231 -22.14 3.40 0.65
C ASP A 231 -20.98 3.80 1.57
N GLU A 232 -19.98 2.92 1.74
CA GLU A 232 -18.77 3.25 2.50
C GLU A 232 -17.94 4.36 1.82
N LEU A 233 -17.87 4.37 0.50
CA LEU A 233 -17.20 5.43 -0.24
C LEU A 233 -17.91 6.77 -0.12
N ALA A 234 -19.23 6.80 -0.18
CA ALA A 234 -20.02 8.00 0.02
C ALA A 234 -19.78 8.58 1.42
N GLN A 235 -19.85 7.74 2.46
CA GLN A 235 -19.56 8.18 3.83
C GLN A 235 -18.12 8.71 3.99
N TRP A 236 -17.15 8.05 3.36
CA TRP A 236 -15.74 8.50 3.39
C TRP A 236 -15.56 9.86 2.71
N ALA A 237 -16.21 10.05 1.57
CA ALA A 237 -16.17 11.29 0.79
C ALA A 237 -16.89 12.45 1.50
N ASP A 238 -18.03 12.20 2.15
CA ASP A 238 -18.78 13.20 2.93
C ASP A 238 -17.95 13.79 4.09
N GLU A 239 -17.10 12.97 4.72
CA GLU A 239 -16.16 13.42 5.75
C GLU A 239 -14.94 14.15 5.17
N ARG A 240 -14.86 14.34 3.84
CA ARG A 240 -13.75 14.97 3.09
C ARG A 240 -12.38 14.37 3.40
N ARG A 241 -12.34 13.07 3.70
CA ARG A 241 -11.10 12.31 3.86
C ARG A 241 -10.45 12.12 2.50
N THR A 242 -9.12 11.96 2.48
CA THR A 242 -8.40 11.69 1.24
C THR A 242 -8.83 10.34 0.65
N LEU A 243 -9.17 10.31 -0.64
CA LEU A 243 -9.53 9.09 -1.35
C LEU A 243 -8.69 8.98 -2.61
N VAL A 244 -7.87 7.93 -2.69
CA VAL A 244 -7.26 7.48 -3.94
C VAL A 244 -8.18 6.44 -4.56
N LEU A 245 -8.93 6.85 -5.57
CA LEU A 245 -9.82 5.98 -6.33
C LEU A 245 -9.02 5.24 -7.40
N GLY A 246 -8.76 3.96 -7.17
CA GLY A 246 -8.02 3.10 -8.08
C GLY A 246 -8.85 2.72 -9.30
N VAL A 247 -8.71 3.47 -10.40
CA VAL A 247 -9.47 3.30 -11.65
C VAL A 247 -8.74 2.46 -12.69
N VAL A 248 -7.41 2.39 -12.63
CA VAL A 248 -6.64 1.44 -13.47
C VAL A 248 -6.85 0.03 -12.93
N ASP A 249 -7.40 -0.86 -13.76
CA ASP A 249 -7.59 -2.28 -13.48
C ASP A 249 -6.26 -3.02 -13.70
N THR A 250 -5.51 -3.15 -12.62
CA THR A 250 -4.20 -3.79 -12.66
C THR A 250 -4.28 -5.29 -12.93
N GLY A 251 -5.45 -5.92 -12.72
CA GLY A 251 -5.67 -7.34 -12.97
C GLY A 251 -5.68 -7.70 -14.45
N LEU A 252 -5.96 -6.74 -15.34
CA LEU A 252 -5.94 -6.97 -16.80
C LEU A 252 -4.53 -7.17 -17.37
N GLY A 253 -3.49 -6.70 -16.68
CA GLY A 253 -2.10 -6.84 -17.14
C GLY A 253 -1.76 -6.09 -18.44
N GLN A 254 -2.59 -5.11 -18.85
CA GLN A 254 -2.44 -4.38 -20.11
C GLN A 254 -2.95 -2.93 -20.00
N PRO A 255 -2.39 -2.00 -20.79
CA PRO A 255 -2.81 -0.60 -20.78
C PRO A 255 -4.30 -0.38 -21.07
N GLN A 256 -4.87 0.60 -20.38
CA GLN A 256 -6.23 1.09 -20.54
C GLN A 256 -6.22 2.53 -21.08
N GLY A 257 -7.10 2.80 -22.05
CA GLY A 257 -7.25 4.12 -22.64
C GLY A 257 -7.93 5.14 -21.72
N VAL A 258 -7.75 6.42 -22.03
CA VAL A 258 -8.29 7.56 -21.25
C VAL A 258 -9.80 7.44 -21.03
N ASP A 259 -10.57 7.17 -22.08
CA ASP A 259 -12.04 7.08 -21.99
C ASP A 259 -12.51 6.00 -21.00
N ALA A 260 -11.82 4.85 -20.96
CA ALA A 260 -12.16 3.78 -20.03
C ALA A 260 -11.94 4.20 -18.57
N LEU A 261 -10.85 4.92 -18.30
CA LEU A 261 -10.52 5.44 -16.97
C LEU A 261 -11.49 6.55 -16.53
N VAL A 262 -11.85 7.47 -17.45
CA VAL A 262 -12.84 8.53 -17.17
C VAL A 262 -14.21 7.94 -16.88
N ASN A 263 -14.66 6.98 -17.70
CA ASN A 263 -15.95 6.31 -17.49
C ASN A 263 -16.00 5.60 -16.14
N GLU A 264 -14.92 4.92 -15.76
CA GLU A 264 -14.83 4.24 -14.47
C GLU A 264 -14.81 5.22 -13.29
N ALA A 265 -14.03 6.31 -13.39
CA ALA A 265 -14.00 7.35 -12.38
C ALA A 265 -15.39 7.98 -12.19
N LEU A 266 -16.04 8.40 -13.27
CA LEU A 266 -17.37 9.03 -13.22
C LEU A 266 -18.46 8.07 -12.77
N ARG A 267 -18.36 6.76 -13.09
CA ARG A 267 -19.29 5.73 -12.60
C ARG A 267 -19.36 5.74 -11.07
N VAL A 268 -18.21 5.80 -10.40
CA VAL A 268 -18.13 5.82 -8.94
C VAL A 268 -18.44 7.20 -8.39
N LEU A 269 -17.74 8.23 -8.87
CA LEU A 269 -17.82 9.59 -8.28
C LEU A 269 -19.22 10.19 -8.39
N ARG A 270 -19.95 9.95 -9.50
CA ARG A 270 -21.35 10.38 -9.60
C ARG A 270 -22.30 9.57 -8.74
N ALA A 271 -22.04 8.26 -8.58
CA ALA A 271 -22.88 7.41 -7.72
C ALA A 271 -22.80 7.83 -6.26
N ILE A 272 -21.61 8.22 -5.78
CA ILE A 272 -21.41 8.73 -4.42
C ILE A 272 -21.62 10.25 -4.30
N GLN A 273 -22.05 10.93 -5.38
CA GLN A 273 -22.25 12.38 -5.43
C GLN A 273 -21.03 13.19 -4.96
N ALA A 274 -19.82 12.70 -5.25
CA ALA A 274 -18.59 13.36 -4.84
C ALA A 274 -18.40 14.70 -5.55
N GLU A 275 -18.10 15.73 -4.75
CA GLU A 275 -17.61 17.01 -5.26
C GLU A 275 -16.10 16.89 -5.55
N GLY A 276 -15.63 17.53 -6.62
CA GLY A 276 -14.20 17.59 -6.91
C GLY A 276 -13.41 18.29 -5.78
N GLY A 277 -12.10 18.04 -5.72
CA GLY A 277 -11.21 18.74 -4.78
C GLY A 277 -9.90 18.00 -4.51
N ASP A 278 -9.01 18.65 -3.75
CA ASP A 278 -7.65 18.15 -3.51
C ASP A 278 -7.57 16.83 -2.72
N HIS A 279 -8.66 16.45 -2.06
CA HIS A 279 -8.79 15.20 -1.31
C HIS A 279 -9.10 14.00 -2.21
N LEU A 280 -9.49 14.21 -3.47
CA LEU A 280 -9.76 13.14 -4.43
C LEU A 280 -8.60 12.98 -5.42
N LEU A 281 -8.08 11.77 -5.49
CA LEU A 281 -7.02 11.37 -6.41
C LEU A 281 -7.47 10.19 -7.24
N LEU A 282 -7.02 10.11 -8.49
CA LEU A 282 -7.13 8.89 -9.28
C LEU A 282 -5.85 8.07 -9.15
N GLY A 283 -5.98 6.74 -9.12
CA GLY A 283 -4.82 5.87 -9.01
C GLY A 283 -4.94 4.54 -9.72
N THR A 284 -3.93 3.71 -9.53
CA THR A 284 -4.00 2.29 -9.83
C THR A 284 -4.72 1.55 -8.71
N ALA A 285 -5.51 0.53 -9.04
CA ALA A 285 -6.18 -0.27 -8.00
C ALA A 285 -5.23 -1.12 -7.16
N CYS A 286 -4.11 -1.55 -7.73
CA CYS A 286 -3.04 -2.24 -7.02
C CYS A 286 -1.69 -1.95 -7.71
N GLY A 287 -0.66 -2.71 -7.41
CA GLY A 287 0.65 -2.65 -8.07
C GLY A 287 0.60 -3.16 -9.52
N LEU A 288 1.56 -2.70 -10.32
CA LEU A 288 1.76 -3.09 -11.72
C LEU A 288 2.87 -4.14 -11.88
N ALA A 289 3.28 -4.83 -10.81
CA ALA A 289 4.43 -5.76 -10.83
C ALA A 289 4.33 -6.87 -11.89
N GLY A 290 3.11 -7.27 -12.27
CA GLY A 290 2.85 -8.25 -13.33
C GLY A 290 2.78 -7.70 -14.75
N TRP A 291 2.92 -6.38 -14.94
CA TRP A 291 2.80 -5.71 -16.25
C TRP A 291 4.12 -5.73 -17.02
N ARG A 292 4.08 -5.34 -18.30
CA ARG A 292 5.29 -5.09 -19.08
C ARG A 292 5.87 -3.72 -18.70
N GLN A 293 7.19 -3.64 -18.57
CA GLN A 293 7.87 -2.38 -18.24
C GLN A 293 7.52 -1.23 -19.20
N THR A 294 7.39 -1.52 -20.49
CA THR A 294 7.08 -0.54 -21.54
C THR A 294 5.70 0.08 -21.43
N ASP A 295 4.81 -0.54 -20.65
CA ASP A 295 3.41 -0.15 -20.54
C ASP A 295 3.15 0.80 -19.36
N VAL A 296 4.09 0.87 -18.40
CA VAL A 296 3.92 1.59 -17.12
C VAL A 296 3.76 3.10 -17.32
N VAL A 297 4.73 3.76 -17.97
CA VAL A 297 4.69 5.22 -18.17
C VAL A 297 3.52 5.64 -19.08
N PRO A 298 3.27 4.99 -20.23
CA PRO A 298 2.09 5.30 -21.05
C PRO A 298 0.76 5.17 -20.30
N GLN A 299 0.66 4.23 -19.35
CA GLN A 299 -0.51 4.08 -18.50
C GLN A 299 -0.68 5.26 -17.53
N PHE A 300 0.41 5.77 -16.95
CA PHE A 300 0.36 6.96 -16.09
C PHE A 300 -0.01 8.22 -16.89
N ASP A 301 0.48 8.37 -18.12
CA ASP A 301 0.06 9.46 -19.01
C ASP A 301 -1.45 9.41 -19.30
N ALA A 302 -1.98 8.21 -19.53
CA ALA A 302 -3.41 8.01 -19.73
C ALA A 302 -4.22 8.35 -18.47
N LEU A 303 -3.71 7.95 -17.30
CA LEU A 303 -4.33 8.26 -16.01
C LEU A 303 -4.32 9.77 -15.70
N ALA A 304 -3.22 10.47 -16.01
CA ALA A 304 -3.12 11.92 -15.83
C ALA A 304 -4.16 12.66 -16.67
N ARG A 305 -4.25 12.30 -17.97
CA ARG A 305 -5.29 12.85 -18.86
C ARG A 305 -6.71 12.54 -18.38
N ALA A 306 -6.94 11.32 -17.88
CA ALA A 306 -8.23 10.93 -17.35
C ALA A 306 -8.60 11.73 -16.09
N ALA A 307 -7.64 12.03 -15.22
CA ALA A 307 -7.87 12.84 -14.02
C ALA A 307 -8.28 14.28 -14.36
N SER A 308 -7.61 14.93 -15.33
CA SER A 308 -8.01 16.26 -15.81
C SER A 308 -9.43 16.25 -16.38
N LEU A 309 -9.74 15.32 -17.28
CA LEU A 309 -11.07 15.24 -17.91
C LEU A 309 -12.17 14.90 -16.89
N THR A 310 -11.89 14.03 -15.92
CA THR A 310 -12.86 13.68 -14.86
C THR A 310 -13.20 14.91 -14.02
N GLU A 311 -12.20 15.71 -13.64
CA GLU A 311 -12.42 16.94 -12.88
C GLU A 311 -13.26 17.97 -13.65
N GLU A 312 -12.96 18.18 -14.93
CA GLU A 312 -13.74 19.06 -15.80
C GLU A 312 -15.20 18.60 -15.91
N LEU A 313 -15.43 17.30 -16.07
CA LEU A 313 -16.77 16.71 -16.23
C LEU A 313 -17.58 16.64 -14.93
N LEU A 314 -16.92 16.66 -13.77
CA LEU A 314 -17.58 16.80 -12.47
C LEU A 314 -17.98 18.24 -12.18
N GLY A 315 -17.18 19.22 -12.58
CA GLY A 315 -17.51 20.64 -12.40
C GLY A 315 -18.65 21.16 -13.29
N GLN A 316 -19.05 20.39 -14.30
CA GLN A 316 -20.13 20.72 -15.24
C GLN A 316 -21.49 20.12 -14.88
N GLY A 317 -21.54 19.17 -13.94
CA GLY A 317 -22.74 18.44 -13.52
C GLY A 317 -23.33 18.99 -12.23
#